data_AF-A0A5B2Z8M6-F1
#
_entry.id   AF-A0A5B2Z8M6-F1
#
_cell.length_a   1.000
_cell.length_b   1.000
_cell.length_c   1.000
_cell.angle_alpha   90.00
_cell.angle_beta   90.00
_cell.angle_gamma   90.00
#
_symmetry.space_group_name_H-M   'P 1'
#
loop_
_entity.id
_entity.type
_entity.pdbx_description
1 polymer ?
#
loop_
_entity_poly.entity_id
_entity_poly.type
_entity_poly.pdbx_seq_one_letter_code
_entity_poly.pdbx_strand_id
1 'polypeptide(L)' 'MVEKKPDSRGRIPTSIKIDPDLWKEAKIEAITRNMDLSEMVEGALRKELKPKESAEQARETMRLKRKHSGDDY' A
#
# COMPACT_ATOMS: atom_id res chain seq x y z
N MET A 1 1.96 31.46 2.85
CA MET A 1 1.77 30.00 3.00
C MET A 1 0.27 29.76 2.84
N VAL A 2 -0.16 28.96 1.86
CA VAL A 2 -1.60 28.69 1.65
C VAL A 2 -2.01 27.58 2.61
N GLU A 3 -2.79 27.91 3.63
CA GLU A 3 -3.40 26.92 4.53
C GLU A 3 -4.40 26.07 3.73
N LYS A 4 -4.06 24.80 3.50
CA LYS A 4 -4.95 23.85 2.83
C LYS A 4 -5.87 23.25 3.89
N LYS A 5 -7.16 23.58 3.83
CA LYS A 5 -8.18 23.01 4.72
C LYS A 5 -8.35 21.51 4.45
N PRO A 6 -8.51 20.68 5.48
CA PRO A 6 -8.80 19.26 5.31
C PRO A 6 -10.19 19.05 4.68
N ASP A 7 -10.35 17.97 3.92
CA ASP A 7 -11.66 17.53 3.43
C ASP A 7 -12.54 16.97 4.57
N SER A 8 -13.78 16.59 4.26
CA SER A 8 -14.71 15.97 5.21
C SER A 8 -14.18 14.66 5.84
N ARG A 9 -13.15 14.04 5.26
CA ARG A 9 -12.43 12.87 5.77
C ARG A 9 -11.06 13.20 6.39
N GLY A 10 -10.74 14.47 6.61
CA GLY A 10 -9.48 14.89 7.24
C GLY A 10 -8.26 14.88 6.32
N ARG A 11 -8.42 14.65 5.01
CA ARG A 11 -7.30 14.58 4.05
C ARG A 11 -6.94 15.99 3.59
N ILE A 12 -5.63 16.25 3.52
CA ILE A 12 -5.10 17.53 3.01
C ILE A 12 -4.75 17.36 1.53
N PRO A 13 -5.19 18.25 0.63
CA PRO A 13 -4.84 18.15 -0.77
C PRO A 13 -3.32 18.31 -0.97
N THR A 14 -2.66 17.28 -1.49
CA THR A 14 -1.24 17.31 -1.84
C THR A 14 -1.05 17.40 -3.34
N SER A 15 0.14 17.81 -3.77
CA SER A 15 0.48 17.96 -5.18
C SER A 15 1.68 17.07 -5.47
N ILE A 16 1.53 16.14 -6.41
CA ILE A 16 2.59 15.24 -6.86
C ILE A 16 2.66 15.25 -8.38
N LYS A 17 3.87 15.04 -8.93
CA LYS A 17 4.06 14.87 -10.37
C LYS A 17 3.90 13.39 -10.71
N ILE A 18 3.08 13.10 -11.71
CA ILE A 18 2.78 11.73 -12.18
C ILE A 18 2.83 11.76 -13.71
N ASP A 19 3.27 10.65 -14.29
CA ASP A 19 3.19 10.45 -15.73
C ASP A 19 1.72 10.60 -16.23
N PRO A 20 1.48 11.40 -17.28
CA PRO A 20 0.13 11.70 -17.73
C PRO A 20 -0.61 10.48 -18.31
N ASP A 21 0.09 9.53 -18.92
CA ASP A 21 -0.53 8.35 -19.51
C ASP A 21 -0.89 7.34 -18.41
N LEU A 22 0.01 7.13 -17.44
CA LEU A 22 -0.29 6.36 -16.24
C LEU A 22 -1.49 6.91 -15.47
N TRP A 23 -1.62 8.25 -15.37
CA TRP A 23 -2.74 8.88 -14.67
C TRP A 23 -4.08 8.69 -15.40
N LYS A 24 -4.07 8.64 -16.73
CA LYS A 24 -5.28 8.30 -17.52
C LYS A 24 -5.71 6.86 -17.27
N GLU A 25 -4.76 5.92 -17.30
CA GLU A 25 -5.04 4.51 -17.05
C GLU A 25 -5.59 4.30 -15.63
N ALA A 26 -4.98 4.94 -14.63
CA ALA A 26 -5.45 4.90 -13.25
C ALA A 26 -6.88 5.43 -13.09
N LYS A 27 -7.25 6.49 -13.82
CA LYS A 27 -8.63 7.01 -13.83
C LYS A 27 -9.62 6.04 -14.44
N ILE A 28 -9.27 5.43 -15.57
CA ILE A 28 -10.12 4.43 -16.23
C ILE A 28 -10.36 3.27 -15.28
N GLU A 29 -9.30 2.77 -14.65
CA GLU A 29 -9.38 1.67 -13.70
C GLU A 29 -10.19 2.02 -12.45
N ALA A 30 -10.08 3.25 -11.94
CA ALA A 30 -10.88 3.72 -10.81
C ALA A 30 -12.38 3.73 -11.14
N ILE A 31 -12.75 4.15 -12.34
CA ILE A 31 -14.14 4.11 -12.84
C ILE A 31 -14.61 2.66 -12.99
N THR A 32 -13.81 1.80 -13.61
CA THR A 32 -14.11 0.38 -13.80
C THR A 32 -14.39 -0.33 -12.48
N ARG A 33 -13.62 0.01 -11.44
CA ARG A 33 -13.76 -0.55 -10.08
C ARG A 33 -14.76 0.18 -9.19
N ASN A 34 -15.42 1.22 -9.71
CA ASN A 34 -16.34 2.09 -8.99
C ASN A 34 -15.74 2.64 -7.67
N MET A 35 -14.47 3.04 -7.70
CA MET A 35 -13.73 3.50 -6.52
C MET A 35 -13.13 4.90 -6.72
N ASP A 36 -12.86 5.61 -5.62
CA ASP A 36 -12.22 6.93 -5.70
C ASP A 36 -10.73 6.81 -6.08
N LEU A 37 -10.28 7.69 -6.98
CA LEU A 37 -8.89 7.71 -7.45
C LEU A 37 -7.91 7.97 -6.30
N SER A 38 -8.27 8.82 -5.33
CA SER A 38 -7.42 9.10 -4.17
C SER A 38 -7.26 7.85 -3.31
N GLU A 39 -8.32 7.06 -3.14
CA GLU A 39 -8.27 5.79 -2.41
C GLU A 39 -7.41 4.75 -3.11
N MET A 40 -7.45 4.72 -4.45
CA MET A 40 -6.57 3.85 -5.24
C MET A 40 -5.09 4.23 -5.05
N VAL A 41 -4.77 5.54 -5.11
CA VAL A 41 -3.41 6.05 -4.91
C VAL A 41 -2.92 5.78 -3.50
N GLU A 42 -3.73 6.06 -2.47
CA GLU A 42 -3.39 5.73 -1.08
C GLU A 42 -3.18 4.23 -0.90
N GLY A 43 -4.00 3.39 -1.52
CA GLY A 43 -3.87 1.94 -1.48
C GLY A 43 -2.55 1.46 -2.09
N ALA A 44 -2.13 2.04 -3.22
CA ALA A 44 -0.84 1.74 -3.84
C ALA A 44 0.32 2.18 -2.94
N LEU A 45 0.29 3.41 -2.41
CA LEU A 45 1.31 3.91 -1.48
C LEU A 45 1.41 3.05 -0.22
N ARG A 46 0.27 2.64 0.37
CA ARG A 46 0.24 1.74 1.53
C ARG A 46 0.82 0.36 1.22
N LYS A 47 0.67 -0.14 -0.01
CA LYS A 47 1.30 -1.41 -0.43
C LYS A 47 2.81 -1.28 -0.55
N GLU A 48 3.29 -0.18 -1.12
CA GLU A 48 4.74 0.07 -1.25
C GLU A 48 5.41 0.35 0.10
N LEU A 49 4.72 1.06 1.00
CA LEU A 49 5.22 1.36 2.34
C LEU A 49 5.10 0.19 3.33
N LYS A 50 4.33 -0.86 3.01
CA LYS A 50 4.32 -2.06 3.84
C LYS A 50 5.69 -2.70 3.76
N PRO A 51 6.42 -2.82 4.89
CA PRO A 51 7.72 -3.46 4.88
C PRO A 51 7.56 -4.89 4.36
N LYS A 52 8.48 -5.35 3.51
CA LYS A 52 8.56 -6.74 3.02
C LYS A 52 8.79 -7.77 4.13
N GLU A 53 8.71 -7.38 5.39
CA GLU A 53 8.99 -8.21 6.56
C GLU A 53 8.09 -9.43 6.65
N SER A 54 6.87 -9.42 6.11
CA SER A 54 6.02 -10.62 6.15
C SER A 54 6.49 -11.77 5.26
N ALA A 55 7.34 -11.52 4.25
CA ALA A 55 7.90 -12.60 3.44
C ALA A 55 9.14 -13.23 4.09
N GLU A 56 9.94 -12.43 4.80
CA GLU A 56 11.16 -12.89 5.47
C GLU A 56 10.85 -13.49 6.84
N GLN A 57 9.97 -12.85 7.63
CA GLN A 57 9.50 -13.38 8.93
C GLN A 57 8.64 -14.63 8.75
N ALA A 58 7.84 -14.77 7.68
CA ALA A 58 7.15 -16.04 7.39
C ALA A 58 8.12 -17.16 6.99
N ARG A 59 9.20 -16.85 6.26
CA ARG A 59 10.26 -17.81 5.94
C ARG A 59 11.07 -18.19 7.17
N GLU A 60 11.36 -17.24 8.05
CA GLU A 60 12.14 -17.45 9.26
C GLU A 60 11.35 -18.20 10.34
N THR A 61 10.07 -17.88 10.53
CA THR A 61 9.17 -18.64 11.41
C THR A 61 8.94 -20.07 10.91
N MET A 62 8.85 -20.30 9.59
CA MET A 62 8.82 -21.66 9.02
C MET A 62 10.16 -22.39 9.17
N ARG A 63 11.29 -21.69 9.11
CA ARG A 63 12.64 -22.25 9.30
C ARG A 63 12.91 -22.63 10.75
N LEU A 64 12.39 -21.86 11.71
CA LEU A 64 12.53 -22.13 13.14
C LEU A 64 11.62 -23.28 13.61
N LYS A 65 10.38 -23.36 13.10
CA LYS A 65 9.47 -24.49 13.39
C LYS A 65 10.00 -25.86 12.97
N ARG A 66 10.85 -25.94 11.94
CA ARG A 66 11.51 -27.21 11.53
C ARG A 66 12.69 -27.63 12.42
N LYS A 67 13.25 -26.73 13.23
CA LYS A 67 14.43 -27.01 14.08
C LYS A 67 14.09 -27.47 15.49
N HIS A 68 12.82 -27.46 15.92
CA HIS A 68 12.41 -27.83 17.28
C HIS A 68 11.51 -29.07 17.34
N SER A 69 11.33 -29.77 16.22
CA SER A 69 10.54 -31.02 16.17
C SER A 69 11.42 -32.26 16.04
N GLY A 70 12.65 -32.22 16.57
CA GLY A 70 13.66 -33.25 16.35
C GLY A 70 14.63 -33.50 17.51
N ASP A 71 14.27 -33.12 18.74
CA ASP A 71 15.07 -33.42 19.95
C ASP A 71 14.16 -33.86 21.11
N ASP A 72 13.24 -34.79 20.84
CA ASP A 72 12.62 -35.63 21.87
C ASP A 72 12.98 -37.08 21.54
N TYR A 73 14.14 -37.51 22.05
CA TYR A 73 14.56 -38.90 22.14
C TYR A 73 15.03 -39.19 23.57
#